data_AF-A0A845RLP1-F1
#
_entry.id   AF-A0A845RLP1-F1
#
_cell.length_a   1.000
_cell.length_b   1.000
_cell.length_c   1.000
_cell.angle_alpha   90.00
_cell.angle_beta   90.00
_cell.angle_gamma   90.00
#
_symmetry.space_group_name_H-M   'P 1'
#
loop_
_entity.id
_entity.type
_entity.pdbx_description
1 polymer ?
#
loop_
_entity_poly.entity_id
_entity_poly.type
_entity_poly.pdbx_seq_one_letter_code
_entity_poly.pdbx_strand_id
1 'polypeptide(L)'
;LAEQGQGKAHWLDKFAAALEYEDCRTLKFALDIAQNLHCYEWVPRDGVKEFAANNLRTYHVPEELIQSGNIDLDAYAEDLLESSGYMEAGSETGYLTRNGKEFVRDFTAPAQQDVLKAVPMLEKMSSQAAPEDAAAARAAIAEALAGRGECGLRQLQAAMESEDCASLEEAVEIAGRLDSYEFVEIGSFREKAEKELLEKGLDKKVIDRCVDFTAYAALTHEFESIYSSRNTGLYVRRNGAMSRPEQGMTMQ
;
A
#
# COMPACT_ATOMS: atom_id res chain seq x y z
N LEU A 1 -5.42 10.98 14.08
CA LEU A 1 -4.76 9.77 14.61
C LEU A 1 -4.74 9.90 16.13
N ALA A 2 -5.54 9.10 16.85
CA ALA A 2 -5.54 9.12 18.30
C ALA A 2 -4.41 8.21 18.81
N GLU A 3 -3.58 8.75 19.71
CA GLU A 3 -2.48 8.06 20.39
C GLU A 3 -3.01 6.96 21.32
N GLN A 4 -3.35 5.80 20.76
CA GLN A 4 -3.79 4.67 21.55
C GLN A 4 -2.58 4.02 22.25
N GLY A 5 -2.33 4.43 23.49
CA GLY A 5 -1.53 3.65 24.44
C GLY A 5 -0.05 4.05 24.59
N GLN A 6 0.43 5.07 23.88
CA GLN A 6 1.82 5.58 23.97
C GLN A 6 2.24 6.06 25.37
N GLY A 7 1.28 6.20 26.30
CA GLY A 7 1.54 6.56 27.71
C GLY A 7 1.54 5.40 28.72
N LYS A 8 1.43 4.13 28.28
CA LYS A 8 1.48 2.97 29.20
C LYS A 8 2.93 2.63 29.55
N ALA A 9 3.16 2.16 30.79
CA ALA A 9 4.46 1.65 31.22
C ALA A 9 4.96 0.57 30.25
N HIS A 10 6.26 0.60 29.92
CA HIS A 10 6.94 -0.33 29.01
C HIS A 10 6.36 -0.37 27.58
N TRP A 11 5.63 0.67 27.13
CA TRP A 11 5.07 0.69 25.76
C TRP A 11 6.17 0.57 24.70
N LEU A 12 7.27 1.31 24.85
CA LEU A 12 8.40 1.27 23.91
C LEU A 12 9.09 -0.09 23.90
N ASP A 13 9.36 -0.65 25.07
CA ASP A 13 10.00 -1.97 25.21
C ASP A 13 9.13 -3.06 24.57
N LYS A 14 7.82 -3.04 24.88
CA LYS A 14 6.83 -3.96 24.30
C LYS A 14 6.72 -3.79 22.78
N PHE A 15 6.75 -2.56 22.27
CA PHE A 15 6.70 -2.30 20.84
C PHE A 15 7.96 -2.79 20.13
N ALA A 16 9.15 -2.52 20.67
CA ALA A 16 10.41 -3.02 20.13
C ALA A 16 10.43 -4.55 20.11
N ALA A 17 10.02 -5.21 21.20
CA ALA A 17 9.91 -6.65 21.28
C ALA A 17 8.90 -7.23 20.27
N ALA A 18 7.75 -6.55 20.06
CA ALA A 18 6.77 -6.98 19.06
C ALA A 18 7.29 -6.86 17.63
N LEU A 19 8.09 -5.83 17.32
CA LEU A 19 8.73 -5.69 16.00
C LEU A 19 9.72 -6.82 15.73
N GLU A 20 10.49 -7.21 16.75
CA GLU A 20 11.42 -8.34 16.70
C GLU A 20 10.68 -9.67 16.54
N TYR A 21 9.62 -9.89 17.33
CA TYR A 21 8.79 -11.09 17.31
C TYR A 21 8.17 -11.36 15.93
N GLU A 22 7.78 -10.29 15.23
CA GLU A 22 7.15 -10.38 13.92
C GLU A 22 8.13 -10.33 12.74
N ASP A 23 9.45 -10.25 12.99
CA ASP A 23 10.48 -9.98 11.97
C ASP A 23 10.07 -8.82 11.05
N CYS A 24 9.72 -7.68 11.67
CA CYS A 24 9.14 -6.55 10.96
C CYS A 24 10.19 -5.84 10.08
N ARG A 25 9.98 -5.87 8.75
CA ARG A 25 10.89 -5.27 7.76
C ARG A 25 10.35 -4.05 7.01
N THR A 26 9.10 -3.64 7.29
CA THR A 26 8.47 -2.53 6.57
C THR A 26 7.79 -1.55 7.52
N LEU A 27 7.79 -0.27 7.14
CA LEU A 27 7.12 0.78 7.93
C LEU A 27 5.61 0.55 8.04
N LYS A 28 4.96 0.07 6.97
CA LYS A 28 3.53 -0.26 6.99
C LYS A 28 3.23 -1.33 8.04
N PHE A 29 4.04 -2.37 8.13
CA PHE A 29 3.83 -3.42 9.12
C PHE A 29 4.09 -2.92 10.55
N ALA A 30 5.09 -2.06 10.74
CA ALA A 30 5.32 -1.43 12.04
C ALA A 30 4.11 -0.61 12.52
N LEU A 31 3.39 0.05 11.61
CA LEU A 31 2.15 0.77 11.94
C LEU A 31 1.02 -0.18 12.35
N ASP A 32 0.84 -1.31 11.64
CA ASP A 32 -0.12 -2.34 12.06
C ASP A 32 0.23 -2.87 13.46
N ILE A 33 1.51 -3.19 13.71
CA ILE A 33 1.96 -3.70 15.01
C ILE A 33 1.68 -2.69 16.12
N ALA A 34 1.96 -1.40 15.89
CA ALA A 34 1.73 -0.34 16.88
C ALA A 34 0.25 -0.24 17.30
N GLN A 35 -0.68 -0.42 16.36
CA GLN A 35 -2.13 -0.41 16.63
C GLN A 35 -2.60 -1.71 17.30
N ASN A 36 -1.90 -2.82 17.06
CA ASN A 36 -2.24 -4.14 17.57
C ASN A 36 -1.41 -4.56 18.79
N LEU A 37 -0.83 -3.62 19.53
CA LEU A 37 -0.05 -3.94 20.75
C LEU A 37 -0.85 -4.66 21.84
N HIS A 38 -2.17 -4.64 21.76
CA HIS A 38 -3.07 -5.38 22.64
C HIS A 38 -3.16 -6.89 22.32
N CYS A 39 -2.66 -7.31 21.14
CA CYS A 39 -2.58 -8.72 20.72
C CYS A 39 -1.35 -9.45 21.27
N TYR A 40 -0.49 -8.72 21.99
CA TYR A 40 0.70 -9.26 22.63
C TYR A 40 0.55 -9.23 24.16
N GLU A 41 0.97 -10.31 24.80
CA GLU A 41 1.24 -10.35 26.24
C GLU A 41 2.70 -9.97 26.49
N TRP A 42 2.94 -9.25 27.58
CA TRP A 42 4.26 -8.70 27.92
C TRP A 42 4.52 -8.93 29.40
N VAL A 43 5.66 -9.55 29.71
CA VAL A 43 6.17 -9.72 31.07
C VAL A 43 7.50 -8.98 31.15
N PRO A 44 7.57 -7.83 31.84
CA PRO A 44 8.82 -7.07 31.95
C PRO A 44 9.82 -7.83 32.83
N ARG A 45 11.13 -7.60 32.64
CA ARG A 45 12.20 -8.34 33.34
C ARG A 45 12.09 -8.25 34.87
N ASP A 46 11.66 -7.11 35.39
CA ASP A 46 11.42 -6.90 36.83
C ASP A 46 10.17 -7.62 37.37
N GLY A 47 9.25 -8.03 36.48
CA GLY A 47 8.04 -8.79 36.81
C GLY A 47 8.19 -10.31 36.75
N VAL A 48 9.34 -10.83 36.31
CA VAL A 48 9.58 -12.28 36.10
C VAL A 48 9.41 -13.10 37.39
N LYS A 49 9.92 -12.62 38.52
CA LYS A 49 9.74 -13.28 39.83
C LYS A 49 8.28 -13.39 40.25
N GLU A 50 7.53 -12.31 40.04
CA GLU A 50 6.11 -12.26 40.38
C GLU A 50 5.29 -13.18 39.47
N PHE A 51 5.70 -13.33 38.21
CA PHE A 51 5.12 -14.30 37.28
C PHE A 51 5.30 -15.74 37.78
N ALA A 52 6.52 -16.13 38.18
CA ALA A 52 6.78 -17.42 38.81
C ALA A 52 5.97 -17.63 40.10
N ALA A 53 5.98 -16.65 41.00
CA ALA A 53 5.23 -16.72 42.25
C ALA A 53 3.73 -16.93 42.00
N ASN A 54 3.14 -16.19 41.05
CA ASN A 54 1.74 -16.35 40.68
C ASN A 54 1.45 -17.74 40.12
N ASN A 55 2.33 -18.29 39.29
CA ASN A 55 2.17 -19.65 38.80
C ASN A 55 2.19 -20.68 39.95
N LEU A 56 3.15 -20.60 40.88
CA LEU A 56 3.22 -21.48 42.05
C LEU A 56 1.97 -21.37 42.94
N ARG A 57 1.41 -20.17 43.10
CA ARG A 57 0.14 -19.97 43.82
C ARG A 57 -1.03 -20.71 43.17
N THR A 58 -1.06 -20.85 41.84
CA THR A 58 -2.09 -21.66 41.15
C THR A 58 -2.03 -23.15 41.50
N TYR A 59 -0.85 -23.64 41.88
CA TYR A 59 -0.63 -25.00 42.37
C TYR A 59 -0.75 -25.12 43.91
N HIS A 60 -1.26 -24.08 44.58
CA HIS A 60 -1.44 -24.03 46.03
C HIS A 60 -0.14 -24.21 46.85
N VAL A 61 1.00 -23.79 46.31
CA VAL A 61 2.26 -23.76 47.06
C VAL A 61 2.17 -22.70 48.18
N PRO A 62 2.57 -23.00 49.43
CA PRO A 62 2.50 -22.05 50.54
C PRO A 62 3.37 -20.81 50.32
N GLU A 63 2.87 -19.64 50.71
CA GLU A 63 3.58 -18.36 50.53
C GLU A 63 4.90 -18.33 51.32
N GLU A 64 4.97 -18.99 52.47
CA GLU A 64 6.20 -19.12 53.26
C GLU A 64 7.30 -19.85 52.47
N LEU A 65 6.93 -20.83 51.63
CA LEU A 65 7.89 -21.56 50.80
C LEU A 65 8.31 -20.71 49.59
N ILE A 66 7.39 -20.00 48.95
CA ILE A 66 7.68 -19.10 47.83
C ILE A 66 8.66 -18.00 48.27
N GLN A 67 8.46 -17.44 49.47
CA GLN A 67 9.31 -16.37 50.03
C GLN A 67 10.55 -16.88 50.76
N SER A 68 10.71 -18.21 50.92
CA SER A 68 11.80 -18.79 51.70
C SER A 68 13.20 -18.61 51.08
N GLY A 69 13.28 -18.28 49.78
CA GLY A 69 14.52 -18.28 49.01
C GLY A 69 15.04 -19.68 48.65
N ASN A 70 14.29 -20.75 48.97
CA ASN A 70 14.64 -22.12 48.59
C ASN A 70 14.25 -22.47 47.14
N ILE A 71 13.45 -21.63 46.50
CA ILE A 71 13.04 -21.75 45.11
C ILE A 71 13.73 -20.63 44.33
N ASP A 72 14.47 -20.99 43.30
CA ASP A 72 14.99 -20.02 42.33
C ASP A 72 13.85 -19.57 41.42
N LEU A 73 13.19 -18.47 41.81
CA LEU A 73 12.05 -17.92 41.08
C LEU A 73 12.44 -17.32 39.74
N ASP A 74 13.70 -16.88 39.58
CA ASP A 74 14.19 -16.35 38.31
C ASP A 74 14.31 -17.49 37.31
N ALA A 75 15.10 -18.51 37.62
CA ALA A 75 15.30 -19.66 36.75
C ALA A 75 13.98 -20.39 36.44
N TYR A 76 13.10 -20.55 37.45
CA TYR A 76 11.79 -21.16 37.24
C TYR A 76 10.90 -20.36 36.29
N ALA A 77 10.92 -19.03 36.39
CA ALA A 77 10.11 -18.17 35.53
C ALA A 77 10.62 -18.19 34.08
N GLU A 78 11.94 -18.15 33.87
CA GLU A 78 12.55 -18.19 32.54
C GLU A 78 12.16 -19.50 31.82
N ASP A 79 12.35 -20.65 32.47
CA ASP A 79 11.93 -21.97 31.96
C ASP A 79 10.41 -22.03 31.66
N LEU A 80 9.59 -21.44 32.53
CA LEU A 80 8.14 -21.42 32.38
C LEU A 80 7.70 -20.55 31.20
N LEU A 81 8.32 -19.39 31.02
CA LEU A 81 8.00 -18.45 29.93
C LEU A 81 8.38 -19.07 28.59
N GLU A 82 9.59 -19.62 28.47
CA GLU A 82 10.05 -20.31 27.26
C GLU A 82 9.13 -21.48 26.88
N SER A 83 8.82 -22.36 27.85
CA SER A 83 7.93 -23.51 27.62
C SER A 83 6.49 -23.11 27.30
N SER A 84 6.07 -21.90 27.68
CA SER A 84 4.76 -21.31 27.35
C SER A 84 4.74 -20.56 26.01
N GLY A 85 5.86 -20.53 25.28
CA GLY A 85 5.95 -19.89 23.96
C GLY A 85 6.17 -18.38 24.01
N TYR A 86 6.70 -17.86 25.12
CA TYR A 86 7.22 -16.49 25.16
C TYR A 86 8.61 -16.44 24.53
N MET A 87 8.90 -15.33 23.85
CA MET A 87 10.21 -14.98 23.32
C MET A 87 10.82 -13.87 24.18
N GLU A 88 12.08 -14.04 24.59
CA GLU A 88 12.85 -12.99 25.25
C GLU A 88 13.22 -11.92 24.23
N ALA A 89 12.89 -10.66 24.53
CA ALA A 89 13.26 -9.54 23.67
C ALA A 89 14.79 -9.41 23.61
N GLY A 90 15.37 -9.14 22.44
CA GLY A 90 16.84 -9.04 22.27
C GLY A 90 17.49 -7.88 23.04
N SER A 91 16.68 -7.00 23.64
CA SER A 91 17.13 -5.96 24.58
C SER A 91 17.17 -6.42 26.05
N GLU A 92 16.84 -7.68 26.32
CA GLU A 92 16.74 -8.30 27.66
C GLU A 92 15.76 -7.58 28.61
N THR A 93 14.85 -6.77 28.05
CA THR A 93 13.89 -5.95 28.80
C THR A 93 12.67 -6.74 29.30
N GLY A 94 12.43 -7.93 28.76
CA GLY A 94 11.32 -8.79 29.14
C GLY A 94 10.97 -9.83 28.08
N TYR A 95 9.81 -10.44 28.27
CA TYR A 95 9.30 -11.57 27.48
C TYR A 95 7.98 -11.21 26.80
N LEU A 96 7.80 -11.66 25.56
CA LEU A 96 6.63 -11.35 24.74
C LEU A 96 6.07 -12.60 24.05
N THR A 97 4.74 -12.69 23.97
CA THR A 97 4.05 -13.69 23.14
C THR A 97 2.76 -13.12 22.55
N ARG A 98 2.17 -13.79 21.56
CA ARG A 98 0.82 -13.48 21.07
C ARG A 98 -0.25 -14.13 21.93
N ASN A 99 -1.27 -13.37 22.30
CA ASN A 99 -2.40 -13.86 23.11
C ASN A 99 -3.57 -14.43 22.29
N GLY A 100 -3.38 -14.61 20.98
CA GLY A 100 -4.39 -15.16 20.08
C GLY A 100 -5.54 -14.20 19.73
N LYS A 101 -5.54 -12.95 20.21
CA LYS A 101 -6.48 -11.93 19.72
C LYS A 101 -6.24 -11.63 18.24
N GLU A 102 -7.31 -11.24 17.57
CA GLU A 102 -7.27 -10.89 16.15
C GLU A 102 -6.29 -9.74 15.91
N PHE A 103 -5.39 -9.91 14.94
CA PHE A 103 -4.43 -8.90 14.51
C PHE A 103 -4.96 -8.23 13.24
N VAL A 104 -5.31 -6.95 13.34
CA VAL A 104 -5.88 -6.15 12.23
C VAL A 104 -4.75 -5.58 11.38
N ARG A 105 -4.83 -5.75 10.05
CA ARG A 105 -3.80 -5.31 9.08
C ARG A 105 -4.31 -4.14 8.24
N ASP A 106 -4.49 -2.97 8.83
CA ASP A 106 -5.01 -1.80 8.10
C ASP A 106 -4.00 -1.21 7.09
N PHE A 107 -2.70 -1.39 7.33
CA PHE A 107 -1.63 -0.84 6.48
C PHE A 107 -0.94 -1.89 5.61
N THR A 108 -0.84 -3.14 6.07
CA THR A 108 -0.22 -4.26 5.32
C THR A 108 -1.20 -5.16 4.61
N ALA A 109 -2.51 -5.10 4.91
CA ALA A 109 -3.45 -5.63 3.94
C ALA A 109 -3.14 -4.93 2.62
N PRO A 110 -3.16 -5.67 1.47
CA PRO A 110 -3.26 -4.97 0.21
C PRO A 110 -4.45 -4.05 0.42
N ALA A 111 -4.18 -2.73 0.40
CA ALA A 111 -5.27 -1.79 0.36
C ALA A 111 -6.14 -2.36 -0.76
N GLN A 112 -7.37 -2.72 -0.46
CA GLN A 112 -8.41 -2.51 -1.45
C GLN A 112 -8.35 -0.99 -1.63
N GLN A 113 -7.36 -0.55 -2.40
CA GLN A 113 -7.09 0.82 -2.71
C GLN A 113 -8.32 1.14 -3.50
N ASP A 114 -9.31 1.72 -2.81
CA ASP A 114 -10.63 1.91 -3.37
C ASP A 114 -10.37 2.62 -4.69
N VAL A 115 -10.60 1.91 -5.79
CA VAL A 115 -10.16 2.34 -7.12
C VAL A 115 -10.79 3.70 -7.43
N LEU A 116 -11.95 3.98 -6.83
CA LEU A 116 -12.60 5.28 -6.94
C LEU A 116 -11.95 6.37 -6.10
N LYS A 117 -11.31 6.06 -4.96
CA LYS A 117 -10.57 7.05 -4.15
C LYS A 117 -9.14 7.27 -4.61
N ALA A 118 -8.58 6.33 -5.39
CA ALA A 118 -7.20 6.43 -5.86
C ALA A 118 -7.02 7.47 -6.98
N VAL A 119 -8.08 7.80 -7.71
CA VAL A 119 -8.07 8.76 -8.82
C VAL A 119 -9.01 9.93 -8.51
N PRO A 120 -8.53 11.19 -8.48
CA PRO A 120 -9.37 12.34 -8.10
C PRO A 120 -10.66 12.52 -8.91
N MET A 121 -10.61 12.19 -10.21
CA MET A 121 -11.79 12.23 -11.09
C MET A 121 -12.84 11.20 -10.67
N LEU A 122 -12.42 9.96 -10.37
CA LEU A 122 -13.30 8.90 -9.90
C LEU A 122 -13.87 9.22 -8.52
N GLU A 123 -13.09 9.82 -7.63
CA GLU A 123 -13.53 10.15 -6.27
C GLU A 123 -14.68 11.16 -6.34
N LYS A 124 -14.51 12.20 -7.17
CA LYS A 124 -15.52 13.21 -7.41
C LYS A 124 -16.79 12.61 -8.01
N MET A 125 -16.68 11.76 -9.04
CA MET A 125 -17.84 11.12 -9.67
C MET A 125 -18.55 10.18 -8.70
N SER A 126 -17.81 9.40 -7.91
CA SER A 126 -18.34 8.47 -6.92
C SER A 126 -19.12 9.16 -5.80
N SER A 127 -18.70 10.38 -5.44
CA SER A 127 -19.37 11.19 -4.41
C SER A 127 -20.70 11.77 -4.89
N GLN A 128 -20.93 11.78 -6.22
CA GLN A 128 -22.12 12.32 -6.86
C GLN A 128 -23.07 11.21 -7.37
N ALA A 129 -22.61 9.97 -7.43
CA ALA A 129 -23.36 8.81 -7.91
C ALA A 129 -24.17 8.13 -6.78
N ALA A 130 -25.16 7.31 -7.15
CA ALA A 130 -25.85 6.47 -6.20
C ALA A 130 -24.87 5.42 -5.59
N PRO A 131 -25.04 5.02 -4.32
CA PRO A 131 -24.15 4.05 -3.69
C PRO A 131 -24.05 2.72 -4.43
N GLU A 132 -25.15 2.29 -5.07
CA GLU A 132 -25.22 1.07 -5.88
C GLU A 132 -24.41 1.17 -7.17
N ASP A 133 -24.55 2.28 -7.91
CA ASP A 133 -23.79 2.54 -9.15
C ASP A 133 -22.29 2.65 -8.86
N ALA A 134 -21.93 3.34 -7.76
CA ALA A 134 -20.55 3.44 -7.33
C ALA A 134 -19.99 2.06 -6.93
N ALA A 135 -20.81 1.17 -6.36
CA ALA A 135 -20.37 -0.18 -6.00
C ALA A 135 -20.15 -1.06 -7.23
N ALA A 136 -21.07 -0.99 -8.20
CA ALA A 136 -20.93 -1.67 -9.47
C ALA A 136 -19.69 -1.19 -10.25
N ALA A 137 -19.49 0.12 -10.35
CA ALA A 137 -18.33 0.71 -11.00
C ALA A 137 -17.00 0.34 -10.30
N ARG A 138 -16.97 0.33 -8.96
CA ARG A 138 -15.82 -0.16 -8.18
C ARG A 138 -15.42 -1.57 -8.59
N ALA A 139 -16.38 -2.48 -8.61
CA ALA A 139 -16.13 -3.88 -8.93
C ALA A 139 -15.64 -4.05 -10.36
N ALA A 140 -16.31 -3.41 -11.33
CA ALA A 140 -15.95 -3.51 -12.74
C ALA A 140 -14.56 -2.92 -13.04
N ILE A 141 -14.21 -1.77 -12.46
CA ILE A 141 -12.88 -1.17 -12.62
C ILE A 141 -11.82 -2.06 -11.95
N ALA A 142 -12.06 -2.56 -10.74
CA ALA A 142 -11.12 -3.43 -10.06
C ALA A 142 -10.86 -4.72 -10.85
N GLU A 143 -11.88 -5.30 -11.47
CA GLU A 143 -11.77 -6.46 -12.34
C GLU A 143 -10.98 -6.13 -13.63
N ALA A 144 -11.28 -5.02 -14.30
CA ALA A 144 -10.58 -4.60 -15.51
C ALA A 144 -9.09 -4.29 -15.29
N LEU A 145 -8.73 -3.88 -14.06
CA LEU A 145 -7.35 -3.65 -13.64
C LEU A 145 -6.67 -4.89 -13.05
N ALA A 146 -7.41 -5.99 -12.82
CA ALA A 146 -6.85 -7.22 -12.28
C ALA A 146 -5.77 -7.76 -13.23
N GLY A 147 -4.54 -7.90 -12.72
CA GLY A 147 -3.40 -8.37 -13.51
C GLY A 147 -2.61 -7.29 -14.27
N ARG A 148 -3.05 -6.01 -14.25
CA ARG A 148 -2.30 -4.89 -14.85
C ARG A 148 -1.18 -4.32 -13.96
N GLY A 149 -1.02 -4.85 -12.74
CA GLY A 149 0.00 -4.43 -11.78
C GLY A 149 -0.22 -3.02 -11.23
N GLU A 150 0.79 -2.47 -10.56
CA GLU A 150 0.71 -1.16 -9.88
C GLU A 150 0.51 0.02 -10.84
N CYS A 151 0.78 -0.14 -12.14
CA CYS A 151 0.63 0.90 -13.14
C CYS A 151 -0.78 1.03 -13.73
N GLY A 152 -1.68 0.07 -13.49
CA GLY A 152 -3.02 0.04 -14.10
C GLY A 152 -3.87 1.26 -13.77
N LEU A 153 -3.84 1.72 -12.51
CA LEU A 153 -4.56 2.93 -12.09
C LEU A 153 -4.03 4.21 -12.75
N ARG A 154 -2.70 4.29 -12.92
CA ARG A 154 -2.04 5.43 -13.59
C ARG A 154 -2.40 5.48 -15.08
N GLN A 155 -2.47 4.32 -15.73
CA GLN A 155 -2.93 4.21 -17.12
C GLN A 155 -4.40 4.57 -17.27
N LEU A 156 -5.26 4.09 -16.37
CA LEU A 156 -6.68 4.44 -16.34
C LEU A 156 -6.89 5.95 -16.20
N GLN A 157 -6.21 6.58 -15.24
CA GLN A 157 -6.30 8.02 -15.08
C GLN A 157 -5.88 8.77 -16.34
N ALA A 158 -4.77 8.37 -16.98
CA ALA A 158 -4.29 9.04 -18.19
C ALA A 158 -5.25 8.87 -19.38
N ALA A 159 -5.86 7.69 -19.52
CA ALA A 159 -6.87 7.42 -20.54
C ALA A 159 -8.16 8.24 -20.29
N MET A 160 -8.63 8.30 -19.05
CA MET A 160 -9.78 9.13 -18.66
C MET A 160 -9.56 10.62 -18.93
N GLU A 161 -8.35 11.12 -18.64
CA GLU A 161 -7.97 12.51 -18.94
C GLU A 161 -7.91 12.77 -20.45
N SER A 162 -7.52 11.78 -21.26
CA SER A 162 -7.44 11.92 -22.72
C SER A 162 -8.80 11.94 -23.42
N GLU A 163 -9.80 11.29 -22.83
CA GLU A 163 -11.16 11.20 -23.38
C GLU A 163 -12.15 12.15 -22.68
N ASP A 164 -11.66 13.07 -21.83
CA ASP A 164 -12.47 14.00 -21.04
C ASP A 164 -13.63 13.30 -20.29
N CYS A 165 -13.32 12.15 -19.67
CA CYS A 165 -14.27 11.29 -18.99
C CYS A 165 -15.15 12.07 -17.99
N ALA A 166 -16.47 11.94 -18.12
CA ALA A 166 -17.46 12.71 -17.39
C ALA A 166 -18.32 11.87 -16.42
N SER A 167 -18.34 10.54 -16.58
CA SER A 167 -19.17 9.65 -15.75
C SER A 167 -18.45 8.37 -15.29
N LEU A 168 -19.02 7.70 -14.28
CA LEU A 168 -18.54 6.38 -13.83
C LEU A 168 -18.73 5.29 -14.89
N GLU A 169 -19.79 5.38 -15.69
CA GLU A 169 -20.06 4.44 -16.78
C GLU A 169 -18.95 4.52 -17.84
N GLU A 170 -18.61 5.73 -18.29
CA GLU A 170 -17.49 5.97 -19.20
C GLU A 170 -16.16 5.49 -18.60
N ALA A 171 -15.93 5.71 -17.30
CA ALA A 171 -14.73 5.24 -16.64
C ALA A 171 -14.60 3.70 -16.66
N VAL A 172 -15.71 2.99 -16.47
CA VAL A 172 -15.77 1.53 -16.56
C VAL A 172 -15.47 1.08 -18.00
N GLU A 173 -16.07 1.74 -19.00
CA GLU A 173 -15.80 1.44 -20.40
C GLU A 173 -14.33 1.64 -20.76
N ILE A 174 -13.74 2.76 -20.34
CA ILE A 174 -12.32 3.08 -20.56
C ILE A 174 -11.43 2.03 -19.90
N ALA A 175 -11.73 1.63 -18.66
CA ALA A 175 -11.00 0.58 -17.95
C ALA A 175 -11.03 -0.75 -18.71
N GLY A 176 -12.21 -1.13 -19.24
CA GLY A 176 -12.39 -2.35 -20.02
C GLY A 176 -11.66 -2.38 -21.36
N ARG A 177 -11.28 -1.22 -21.90
CA ARG A 177 -10.55 -1.10 -23.19
C ARG A 177 -9.17 -0.48 -23.06
N LEU A 178 -8.52 -0.61 -21.91
CA LEU A 178 -7.17 -0.07 -21.70
C LEU A 178 -6.12 -0.61 -22.70
N ASP A 179 -6.32 -1.81 -23.25
CA ASP A 179 -5.42 -2.39 -24.28
C ASP A 179 -5.53 -1.69 -25.64
N SER A 180 -6.58 -0.88 -25.84
CA SER A 180 -6.70 -0.01 -27.01
C SER A 180 -5.83 1.25 -26.90
N TYR A 181 -5.15 1.47 -25.78
CA TYR A 181 -4.28 2.61 -25.56
C TYR A 181 -2.81 2.22 -25.55
N GLU A 182 -1.99 3.12 -26.07
CA GLU A 182 -0.54 3.06 -25.95
C GLU A 182 -0.09 4.14 -24.95
N PHE A 183 0.75 3.73 -24.00
CA PHE A 183 1.25 4.59 -22.92
C PHE A 183 2.78 4.71 -23.02
N VAL A 184 3.29 5.94 -23.06
CA VAL A 184 4.74 6.21 -23.08
C VAL A 184 5.12 7.10 -21.90
N GLU A 185 6.14 6.70 -21.15
CA GLU A 185 6.68 7.47 -20.03
C GLU A 185 7.35 8.77 -20.53
N ILE A 186 6.80 9.93 -20.15
CA ILE A 186 7.30 11.24 -20.61
C ILE A 186 8.75 11.44 -20.18
N GLY A 187 9.10 11.09 -18.94
CA GLY A 187 10.45 11.26 -18.41
C GLY A 187 11.49 10.44 -19.18
N SER A 188 11.22 9.15 -19.38
CA SER A 188 12.13 8.26 -20.12
C SER A 188 12.23 8.63 -21.60
N PHE A 189 11.11 9.02 -22.22
CA PHE A 189 11.11 9.51 -23.60
C PHE A 189 11.97 10.77 -23.74
N ARG A 190 11.75 11.75 -22.86
CA ARG A 190 12.46 13.02 -22.90
C ARG A 190 13.96 12.84 -22.71
N GLU A 191 14.40 12.01 -21.77
CA GLU A 191 15.83 11.72 -21.57
C GLU A 191 16.47 11.13 -22.83
N LYS A 192 15.81 10.17 -23.48
CA LYS A 192 16.28 9.56 -24.72
C LYS A 192 16.32 10.57 -25.87
N ALA A 193 15.27 11.38 -26.03
CA ALA A 193 15.17 12.40 -27.05
C ALA A 193 16.22 13.51 -26.86
N GLU A 194 16.44 13.97 -25.63
CA GLU A 194 17.49 14.95 -25.30
C GLU A 194 18.88 14.41 -25.66
N LYS A 195 19.16 13.16 -25.30
CA LYS A 195 20.44 12.51 -25.64
C LYS A 195 20.63 12.43 -27.16
N GLU A 196 19.61 12.00 -27.89
CA GLU A 196 19.65 11.91 -29.36
C GLU A 196 19.92 13.28 -30.00
N LEU A 197 19.23 14.33 -29.56
CA LEU A 197 19.39 15.68 -30.11
C LEU A 197 20.78 16.27 -29.80
N LEU A 198 21.31 16.01 -28.60
CA LEU A 198 22.69 16.36 -28.23
C LEU A 198 23.70 15.64 -29.13
N GLU A 199 23.52 14.34 -29.40
CA GLU A 199 24.38 13.56 -30.30
C GLU A 199 24.33 14.07 -31.75
N LYS A 200 23.21 14.65 -32.19
CA LYS A 200 23.08 15.33 -33.49
C LYS A 200 23.70 16.73 -33.51
N GLY A 201 24.29 17.17 -32.40
CA GLY A 201 25.03 18.44 -32.29
C GLY A 201 24.17 19.65 -31.91
N LEU A 202 22.93 19.46 -31.43
CA LEU A 202 22.14 20.56 -30.90
C LEU A 202 22.64 20.96 -29.51
N ASP A 203 22.77 22.25 -29.26
CA ASP A 203 23.11 22.76 -27.93
C ASP A 203 21.97 22.55 -26.93
N LYS A 204 22.31 22.20 -25.68
CA LYS A 204 21.34 21.94 -24.62
C LYS A 204 20.36 23.11 -24.41
N LYS A 205 20.82 24.37 -24.48
CA LYS A 205 19.95 25.54 -24.31
C LYS A 205 18.97 25.70 -25.46
N VAL A 206 19.32 25.25 -26.66
CA VAL A 206 18.41 25.23 -27.81
C VAL A 206 17.35 24.16 -27.61
N ILE A 207 17.76 22.96 -27.17
CA ILE A 207 16.84 21.86 -26.87
C ILE A 207 15.82 22.31 -25.81
N ASP A 208 16.29 22.82 -24.67
CA ASP A 208 15.44 23.24 -23.55
C ASP A 208 14.46 24.36 -23.90
N ARG A 209 14.80 25.24 -24.87
CA ARG A 209 14.01 26.43 -25.21
C ARG A 209 13.13 26.27 -26.44
N CYS A 210 13.52 25.41 -27.37
CA CYS A 210 12.94 25.38 -28.72
C CYS A 210 12.29 24.06 -29.09
N VAL A 211 12.55 22.97 -28.35
CA VAL A 211 11.98 21.66 -28.65
C VAL A 211 10.70 21.44 -27.85
N ASP A 212 9.58 21.28 -28.56
CA ASP A 212 8.35 20.74 -27.99
C ASP A 212 8.42 19.21 -28.00
N PHE A 213 8.72 18.62 -26.84
CA PHE A 213 8.83 17.18 -26.70
C PHE A 213 7.51 16.42 -26.93
N THR A 214 6.37 17.09 -26.80
CA THR A 214 5.06 16.48 -27.09
C THR A 214 4.87 16.33 -28.59
N ALA A 215 5.15 17.40 -29.34
CA ALA A 215 5.13 17.35 -30.80
C ALA A 215 6.20 16.40 -31.35
N TYR A 216 7.40 16.38 -30.73
CA TYR A 216 8.47 15.45 -31.06
C TYR A 216 8.07 13.99 -30.83
N ALA A 217 7.40 13.68 -29.70
CA ALA A 217 6.86 12.36 -29.42
C ALA A 217 5.82 11.93 -30.46
N ALA A 218 4.89 12.84 -30.80
CA ALA A 218 3.89 12.55 -31.82
C ALA A 218 4.52 12.18 -33.17
N LEU A 219 5.52 12.95 -33.61
CA LEU A 219 6.22 12.68 -34.87
C LEU A 219 7.03 11.37 -34.84
N THR A 220 7.70 11.09 -33.72
CA THR A 220 8.59 9.91 -33.58
C THR A 220 7.80 8.60 -33.56
N HIS A 221 6.60 8.64 -33.00
CA HIS A 221 5.75 7.46 -32.88
C HIS A 221 4.65 7.39 -33.95
N GLU A 222 4.72 8.24 -34.99
CA GLU A 222 3.74 8.32 -36.09
C GLU A 222 2.29 8.59 -35.60
N PHE A 223 2.15 9.44 -34.59
CA PHE A 223 0.87 9.81 -34.02
C PHE A 223 0.33 11.08 -34.69
N GLU A 224 -0.94 11.06 -35.09
CA GLU A 224 -1.64 12.25 -35.61
C GLU A 224 -1.91 13.26 -34.47
N SER A 225 -2.16 12.76 -33.25
CA SER A 225 -2.20 13.52 -32.01
C SER A 225 -1.86 12.63 -30.81
N ILE A 226 -1.21 13.20 -29.80
CA ILE A 226 -0.84 12.53 -28.56
C ILE A 226 -1.36 13.35 -27.38
N TYR A 227 -1.99 12.70 -26.40
CA TYR A 227 -2.39 13.38 -25.17
C TYR A 227 -1.24 13.34 -24.16
N SER A 228 -0.97 14.47 -23.50
CA SER A 228 0.06 14.58 -22.46
C SER A 228 -0.60 14.76 -21.10
N SER A 229 -0.68 13.69 -20.32
CA SER A 229 -1.20 13.75 -18.94
C SER A 229 -0.13 14.30 -17.99
N ARG A 230 -0.38 15.49 -17.43
CA ARG A 230 0.53 16.11 -16.44
C ARG A 230 0.47 15.43 -15.08
N ASN A 231 -0.69 14.87 -14.73
CA ASN A 231 -0.90 14.24 -13.43
C ASN A 231 -0.27 12.86 -13.37
N THR A 232 -0.24 12.17 -14.51
CA THR A 232 0.34 10.83 -14.58
C THR A 232 1.74 10.84 -15.19
N GLY A 233 2.18 11.88 -15.89
CA GLY A 233 3.48 11.86 -16.57
C GLY A 233 3.55 10.86 -17.73
N LEU A 234 2.39 10.52 -18.31
CA LEU A 234 2.26 9.63 -19.45
C LEU A 234 1.82 10.39 -20.69
N TYR A 235 2.41 10.03 -21.82
CA TYR A 235 1.81 10.25 -23.11
C TYR A 235 0.82 9.11 -23.41
N VAL A 236 -0.35 9.46 -23.95
CA VAL A 236 -1.45 8.54 -24.24
C VAL A 236 -1.88 8.67 -25.70
N ARG A 237 -2.08 7.54 -26.36
CA ARG A 237 -2.74 7.45 -27.66
C ARG A 237 -3.78 6.34 -27.64
N ARG A 238 -4.90 6.56 -28.32
CA ARG A 238 -5.84 5.49 -28.67
C ARG A 238 -5.50 4.90 -30.04
N ASN A 239 -5.36 3.58 -30.13
CA ASN A 239 -5.19 2.87 -31.38
C ASN A 239 -6.52 2.89 -32.16
N GLY A 240 -6.60 3.74 -33.18
CA GLY A 240 -7.78 3.89 -34.05
C GLY A 240 -8.16 2.64 -34.85
N ALA A 241 -7.28 1.63 -34.90
CA ALA A 241 -7.49 0.40 -35.68
C ALA A 241 -8.59 -0.55 -35.15
N MET A 242 -9.22 -0.26 -34.01
CA MET A 242 -10.34 -1.05 -33.48
C MET A 242 -11.61 -0.25 -33.19
N SER A 243 -11.78 0.94 -33.77
CA SER A 243 -12.99 1.76 -33.54
C SER A 243 -13.68 2.20 -34.82
N ARG A 244 -14.49 1.30 -35.43
CA ARG A 244 -15.83 1.62 -35.98
C ARG A 244 -16.49 0.35 -36.55
N PRO A 245 -17.67 -0.07 -36.05
CA PRO A 245 -18.67 -0.60 -36.96
C PRO A 245 -19.07 0.54 -37.90
N GLU A 246 -19.05 0.28 -39.19
CA GLU A 246 -19.58 1.19 -40.21
C GLU A 246 -21.03 1.54 -39.84
N GLN A 247 -21.26 2.77 -39.36
CA GLN A 247 -22.60 3.32 -39.35
C GLN A 247 -23.01 3.48 -40.82
N GLY A 248 -23.94 2.61 -41.21
CA GLY A 248 -24.44 2.52 -42.58
C GLY A 248 -24.89 3.86 -43.11
N MET A 249 -24.45 4.15 -44.34
CA MET A 249 -25.16 5.04 -45.24
C MET A 249 -26.60 4.54 -45.40
N THR A 250 -27.55 5.14 -44.70
CA THR A 250 -28.92 5.22 -45.22
C THR A 250 -29.01 6.44 -46.12
N MET A 251 -28.88 6.20 -47.43
CA MET A 251 -29.49 7.08 -48.41
C MET A 251 -31.01 6.88 -48.37
N GLN A 252 -31.75 7.94 -48.06
CA GLN A 252 -33.05 8.25 -48.64
C GLN A 252 -33.37 9.73 -48.47
#